data_AF-K8WSU1-F1
#
_entry.id   AF-K8WSU1-F1
#
_cell.length_a   1.000
_cell.length_b   1.000
_cell.length_c   1.000
_cell.angle_alpha   90.00
_cell.angle_beta   90.00
_cell.angle_gamma   90.00
#
_symmetry.space_group_name_H-M   'P 1'
#
loop_
_entity.id
_entity.type
_entity.pdbx_description
1 polymer ?
#
loop_
_entity_poly.entity_id
_entity_poly.type
_entity_poly.pdbx_seq_one_letter_code
_entity_poly.pdbx_strand_id
1 'polypeptide(L)'
;MKLKLAFCSMLLACAAFSAAAAPIESVSKKQFGDDWPFTREEVMLECRSNGALIVINPATLVQYPLNDVARNQMERKEIKAQPIDVLLKPIETEKNTEERVLPLKLAAEKLCQNF
;
A
#
# COMPACT_ATOMS: atom_id res chain seq x y z
N MET A 1 19.99 43.65 27.74
CA MET A 1 19.08 43.32 26.62
C MET A 1 19.67 42.44 25.51
N LYS A 2 20.95 42.00 25.57
CA LYS A 2 21.56 41.21 24.47
C LYS A 2 21.49 39.68 24.62
N LEU A 3 21.18 39.17 25.82
CA LEU A 3 21.16 37.72 26.08
C LEU A 3 19.82 37.05 25.69
N LYS A 4 18.71 37.79 25.72
CA LYS A 4 17.38 37.29 25.31
C LYS A 4 17.27 37.07 23.80
N LEU A 5 18.05 37.79 23.00
CA LEU A 5 18.03 37.70 21.55
C LEU A 5 18.83 36.50 21.01
N ALA A 6 19.82 36.02 21.77
CA ALA A 6 20.58 34.82 21.43
C ALA A 6 19.80 33.51 21.70
N PHE A 7 18.87 33.52 22.66
CA PHE A 7 18.11 32.33 23.02
C PHE A 7 17.01 31.99 21.99
N CYS A 8 16.48 32.98 21.27
CA CYS A 8 15.49 32.76 20.21
C CYS A 8 16.08 32.22 18.91
N SER A 9 17.37 32.47 18.63
CA SER A 9 18.01 31.98 17.40
C SER A 9 18.38 30.50 17.44
N MET A 10 18.33 29.83 18.60
CA MET A 10 18.68 28.42 18.73
C MET A 10 17.47 27.45 18.65
N LEU A 11 16.24 27.99 18.68
CA LEU A 11 15.00 27.19 18.63
C LEU A 11 14.50 26.91 17.19
N LEU A 12 15.23 27.39 16.17
CA LEU A 12 14.87 27.21 14.75
C LEU A 12 15.57 26.01 14.09
N ALA A 13 15.89 24.96 14.85
CA ALA A 13 16.17 23.66 14.26
C ALA A 13 14.83 23.02 13.85
N CYS A 14 14.25 23.53 12.75
CA CYS A 14 13.08 22.94 12.12
C CYS A 14 13.39 21.48 11.82
N ALA A 15 12.72 20.56 12.50
CA ALA A 15 12.69 19.16 12.14
C ALA A 15 12.09 19.05 10.74
N ALA A 16 12.94 18.93 9.73
CA ALA A 16 12.53 18.51 8.40
C ALA A 16 12.15 17.03 8.50
N PHE A 17 10.92 16.74 8.88
CA PHE A 17 10.33 15.43 8.66
C PHE A 17 10.08 15.31 7.16
N SER A 18 11.08 14.83 6.42
CA SER A 18 10.87 14.37 5.06
C SER A 18 9.96 13.14 5.11
N ALA A 19 8.65 13.35 4.98
CA ALA A 19 7.71 12.27 4.80
C ALA A 19 7.96 11.68 3.41
N ALA A 20 8.74 10.61 3.33
CA ALA A 20 8.86 9.83 2.11
C ALA A 20 7.47 9.27 1.76
N ALA A 21 7.00 9.54 0.55
CA ALA A 21 5.77 8.92 0.06
C ALA A 21 5.99 7.41 0.00
N ALA A 22 4.98 6.64 0.42
CA ALA A 22 5.01 5.19 0.29
C ALA A 22 5.23 4.82 -1.19
N PRO A 23 6.19 3.91 -1.50
CA PRO A 23 6.39 3.42 -2.84
C PRO A 23 5.09 2.87 -3.43
N ILE A 24 4.74 3.36 -4.62
CA ILE A 24 3.54 2.99 -5.36
C ILE A 24 3.89 2.60 -6.79
N GLU A 25 3.32 1.51 -7.30
CA GLU A 25 3.54 1.04 -8.67
C GLU A 25 2.23 0.61 -9.33
N SER A 26 1.99 1.06 -10.55
CA SER A 26 0.89 0.59 -11.40
C SER A 26 1.24 -0.76 -12.02
N VAL A 27 0.37 -1.75 -11.85
CA VAL A 27 0.50 -3.08 -12.46
C VAL A 27 -0.78 -3.45 -13.21
N SER A 28 -0.66 -4.30 -14.23
CA SER A 28 -1.80 -4.63 -15.10
C SER A 28 -1.89 -6.11 -15.45
N LYS A 29 -3.08 -6.51 -15.93
CA LYS A 29 -3.32 -7.83 -16.52
C LYS A 29 -2.33 -8.16 -17.64
N LYS A 30 -1.94 -7.17 -18.44
CA LYS A 30 -0.95 -7.35 -19.50
C LYS A 30 0.41 -7.84 -18.96
N GLN A 31 0.81 -7.37 -17.78
CA GLN A 31 2.08 -7.75 -17.15
C GLN A 31 2.03 -9.15 -16.50
N PHE A 32 0.89 -9.53 -15.93
CA PHE A 32 0.74 -10.77 -15.15
C PHE A 32 0.07 -11.93 -15.90
N GLY A 33 -0.57 -11.67 -17.05
CA GLY A 33 -1.20 -12.70 -17.86
C GLY A 33 -2.26 -13.51 -17.09
N ASP A 34 -2.13 -14.84 -17.15
CA ASP A 34 -3.08 -15.77 -16.53
C ASP A 34 -3.06 -15.73 -14.99
N ASP A 35 -1.95 -15.26 -14.40
CA ASP A 35 -1.83 -15.08 -12.95
C ASP A 35 -2.58 -13.84 -12.45
N TRP A 36 -3.20 -13.04 -13.34
CA TRP A 36 -3.95 -11.85 -12.96
C TRP A 36 -5.33 -12.20 -12.36
N PRO A 37 -5.57 -11.94 -11.06
CA PRO A 37 -6.73 -12.46 -10.35
C PRO A 37 -7.92 -11.48 -10.33
N PHE A 38 -7.75 -10.24 -10.80
CA PHE A 38 -8.73 -9.16 -10.60
C PHE A 38 -9.67 -8.94 -11.80
N THR A 39 -10.88 -8.46 -11.50
CA THR A 39 -11.86 -8.01 -12.52
C THR A 39 -11.43 -6.72 -13.22
N ARG A 40 -10.51 -5.95 -12.62
CA ARG A 40 -9.95 -4.72 -13.18
C ARG A 40 -8.75 -5.05 -14.06
N GLU A 41 -8.52 -4.24 -15.10
CA GLU A 41 -7.37 -4.43 -16.00
C GLU A 41 -6.06 -3.89 -15.41
N GLU A 42 -6.14 -2.95 -14.47
CA GLU A 42 -4.98 -2.32 -13.81
C GLU A 42 -5.32 -1.99 -12.35
N VAL A 43 -4.31 -2.06 -11.48
CA VAL A 43 -4.37 -1.59 -10.09
C VAL A 43 -3.04 -0.94 -9.71
N MET A 44 -3.02 -0.17 -8.62
CA MET A 44 -1.76 0.28 -8.02
C MET A 44 -1.43 -0.58 -6.79
N LEU A 45 -0.17 -0.94 -6.63
CA LEU A 45 0.37 -1.60 -5.45
C LEU A 45 1.09 -0.58 -4.57
N GLU A 46 0.86 -0.63 -3.27
CA GLU A 46 1.52 0.20 -2.28
C GLU A 46 2.14 -0.70 -1.21
N CYS A 47 3.40 -0.44 -0.85
CA CYS A 47 3.98 -0.91 0.41
C CYS A 47 4.13 0.28 1.36
N ARG A 48 3.66 0.15 2.60
CA ARG A 48 3.82 1.18 3.64
C ARG A 48 5.00 0.89 4.56
N SER A 49 5.46 1.90 5.26
CA SER A 49 6.62 1.84 6.16
C SER A 49 6.52 0.79 7.27
N ASN A 50 5.31 0.38 7.65
CA ASN A 50 5.08 -0.69 8.63
C ASN A 50 4.88 -2.08 7.99
N GLY A 51 5.15 -2.23 6.69
CA GLY A 51 4.99 -3.47 5.94
C GLY A 51 3.54 -3.79 5.53
N ALA A 52 2.60 -2.85 5.66
CA ALA A 52 1.26 -3.05 5.11
C ALA A 52 1.31 -3.04 3.57
N LEU A 53 0.75 -4.07 2.95
CA LEU A 53 0.68 -4.22 1.50
C LEU A 53 -0.76 -3.99 1.03
N ILE A 54 -0.94 -3.09 0.07
CA ILE A 54 -2.26 -2.63 -0.35
C ILE A 54 -2.37 -2.63 -1.87
N VAL A 55 -3.51 -3.10 -2.38
CA VAL A 55 -4.00 -2.83 -3.73
C VAL A 55 -4.90 -1.61 -3.70
N ILE A 56 -4.74 -0.70 -4.65
CA ILE A 56 -5.57 0.49 -4.81
C ILE A 56 -6.22 0.45 -6.19
N ASN A 57 -7.54 0.62 -6.25
CA ASN A 57 -8.24 0.86 -7.50
C ASN A 57 -8.00 2.33 -7.93
N PRO A 58 -7.27 2.61 -9.02
CA PRO A 58 -6.89 3.98 -9.38
C PRO A 58 -8.08 4.88 -9.73
N ALA A 59 -9.22 4.30 -10.17
CA ALA A 59 -10.40 5.08 -10.53
C ALA A 59 -11.24 5.52 -9.32
N THR A 60 -11.19 4.79 -8.21
CA THR A 60 -12.05 5.04 -7.02
C THR A 60 -11.28 5.31 -5.74
N LEU A 61 -9.96 5.05 -5.75
CA LEU A 61 -9.05 5.11 -4.60
C LEU A 61 -9.45 4.17 -3.45
N VAL A 62 -10.32 3.19 -3.70
CA VAL A 62 -10.63 2.14 -2.73
C VAL A 62 -9.38 1.27 -2.55
N GLN A 63 -9.07 0.99 -1.28
CA GLN A 63 -7.93 0.19 -0.84
C GLN A 63 -8.37 -1.23 -0.49
N TYR A 64 -7.53 -2.21 -0.78
CA TYR A 64 -7.76 -3.62 -0.48
C TYR A 64 -6.49 -4.24 0.11
N PRO A 65 -6.55 -4.90 1.28
CA PRO A 65 -5.37 -5.45 1.95
C PRO A 65 -4.84 -6.71 1.24
N LEU A 66 -3.51 -6.81 1.08
CA LEU A 66 -2.82 -7.99 0.52
C LEU A 66 -2.17 -8.88 1.58
N ASN A 67 -1.99 -8.38 2.80
CA ASN A 67 -1.37 -9.13 3.89
C ASN A 67 -2.07 -8.88 5.23
N ASP A 68 -1.66 -9.65 6.24
CA ASP A 68 -2.25 -9.61 7.57
C ASP A 68 -2.07 -8.25 8.25
N VAL A 69 -0.95 -7.56 8.00
CA VAL A 69 -0.72 -6.21 8.53
C VAL A 69 -1.80 -5.26 8.03
N ALA A 70 -2.02 -5.20 6.71
CA ALA A 70 -3.06 -4.34 6.13
C ALA A 70 -4.48 -4.80 6.51
N ARG A 71 -4.73 -6.12 6.62
CA ARG A 71 -6.04 -6.65 7.04
C ARG A 71 -6.37 -6.23 8.48
N ASN A 72 -5.42 -6.39 9.40
CA ASN A 72 -5.59 -5.99 10.79
C ASN A 72 -5.82 -4.48 10.92
N GLN A 73 -5.14 -3.65 10.12
CA GLN A 73 -5.39 -2.21 10.07
C GLN A 73 -6.81 -1.88 9.60
N MET A 74 -7.31 -2.59 8.58
CA MET A 74 -8.68 -2.42 8.08
C MET A 74 -9.70 -2.81 9.17
N GLU A 75 -9.53 -3.96 9.82
CA GLU A 75 -10.41 -4.44 10.88
C GLU A 75 -10.44 -3.49 12.09
N ARG A 76 -9.28 -2.92 12.44
CA ARG A 76 -9.14 -1.90 13.49
C ARG A 76 -9.58 -0.49 13.03
N LYS A 77 -10.05 -0.34 11.79
CA LYS A 77 -10.48 0.93 11.18
C LYS A 77 -9.41 2.00 11.11
N GLU A 78 -8.13 1.61 11.11
CA GLU A 78 -7.00 2.51 10.93
C GLU A 78 -6.83 2.94 9.47
N ILE A 79 -7.35 2.12 8.55
CA ILE A 79 -7.40 2.41 7.11
C ILE A 79 -8.82 2.20 6.59
N LYS A 80 -9.23 3.02 5.62
CA LYS A 80 -10.50 2.83 4.91
C LYS A 80 -10.27 1.88 3.73
N ALA A 81 -10.49 0.59 3.97
CA ALA A 81 -10.30 -0.46 2.99
C ALA A 81 -11.51 -1.41 2.92
N GLN A 82 -11.54 -2.23 1.87
CA GLN A 82 -12.51 -3.31 1.68
C GLN A 82 -11.78 -4.66 1.55
N PRO A 83 -12.44 -5.80 1.84
CA PRO A 83 -11.86 -7.12 1.59
C PRO A 83 -11.44 -7.29 0.13
N ILE A 84 -10.29 -7.92 -0.10
CA ILE A 84 -9.74 -8.14 -1.44
C ILE A 84 -10.64 -8.99 -2.33
N ASP A 85 -11.48 -9.85 -1.73
CA ASP A 85 -12.41 -10.74 -2.45
C ASP A 85 -13.38 -10.00 -3.38
N VAL A 86 -13.73 -8.74 -3.05
CA VAL A 86 -14.60 -7.90 -3.88
C VAL A 86 -13.96 -7.54 -5.23
N LEU A 87 -12.63 -7.56 -5.31
CA LEU A 87 -11.88 -7.23 -6.52
C LEU A 87 -11.58 -8.44 -7.40
N LEU A 88 -11.65 -9.65 -6.84
CA LEU A 88 -11.30 -10.89 -7.51
C LEU A 88 -12.30 -11.24 -8.63
N LYS A 89 -11.81 -11.82 -9.71
CA LYS A 89 -12.66 -12.55 -10.67
C LYS A 89 -13.40 -13.67 -9.94
N PRO A 90 -14.55 -14.13 -10.47
CA PRO A 90 -15.19 -15.37 -10.00
C PRO A 90 -14.18 -16.51 -9.85
N ILE A 91 -14.42 -17.40 -8.89
CA ILE A 91 -13.54 -18.54 -8.63
C ILE A 91 -13.68 -19.50 -9.82
N GLU A 92 -12.65 -19.53 -10.67
CA GLU A 92 -12.54 -20.45 -11.81
C GLU A 92 -11.50 -21.56 -11.55
N THR A 93 -10.84 -21.54 -10.38
CA THR A 93 -9.75 -22.45 -10.03
C THR A 93 -9.93 -22.98 -8.61
N GLU A 94 -9.24 -24.06 -8.25
CA GLU A 94 -9.23 -24.60 -6.88
C GLU A 94 -8.40 -23.74 -5.89
N LYS A 95 -7.71 -22.69 -6.38
CA LYS A 95 -6.87 -21.82 -5.56
C LYS A 95 -7.72 -20.97 -4.62
N ASN A 96 -7.32 -20.91 -3.35
CA ASN A 96 -7.92 -20.00 -2.37
C ASN A 96 -7.49 -18.54 -2.62
N THR A 97 -8.09 -17.59 -1.90
CA THR A 97 -7.79 -16.15 -2.06
C THR A 97 -6.31 -15.83 -1.89
N GLU A 98 -5.64 -16.39 -0.89
CA GLU A 98 -4.21 -16.12 -0.62
C GLU A 98 -3.32 -16.59 -1.77
N GLU A 99 -3.58 -17.79 -2.29
CA GLU A 99 -2.86 -18.34 -3.44
C GLU A 99 -3.09 -17.52 -4.72
N ARG A 100 -4.31 -17.00 -4.92
CA ARG A 100 -4.66 -16.19 -6.10
C ARG A 100 -3.99 -14.82 -6.09
N VAL A 101 -3.80 -14.21 -4.93
CA VAL A 101 -3.17 -12.87 -4.83
C VAL A 101 -1.67 -12.93 -4.62
N LEU A 102 -1.09 -14.11 -4.43
CA LEU A 102 0.35 -14.29 -4.16
C LEU A 102 1.27 -13.56 -5.16
N PRO A 103 1.05 -13.61 -6.49
CA PRO A 103 1.90 -12.87 -7.43
C PRO A 103 1.92 -11.36 -7.17
N LEU A 104 0.80 -10.78 -6.77
CA LEU A 104 0.69 -9.34 -6.47
C LEU A 104 1.23 -9.02 -5.08
N LYS A 105 1.06 -9.92 -4.10
CA LYS A 105 1.68 -9.79 -2.78
C LYS A 105 3.20 -9.71 -2.92
N LEU A 106 3.81 -10.62 -3.69
CA LEU A 106 5.25 -10.61 -3.97
C LEU A 106 5.71 -9.36 -4.74
N ALA A 107 4.89 -8.86 -5.67
CA ALA A 107 5.19 -7.61 -6.37
C ALA A 107 5.16 -6.40 -5.41
N ALA A 108 4.15 -6.32 -4.53
CA ALA A 108 4.06 -5.26 -3.52
C ALA A 108 5.19 -5.36 -2.47
N GLU A 109 5.62 -6.57 -2.08
CA GLU A 109 6.75 -6.76 -1.16
C GLU A 109 8.07 -6.19 -1.71
N LYS A 110 8.29 -6.28 -3.03
CA LYS A 110 9.48 -5.69 -3.66
C LYS A 110 9.52 -4.16 -3.52
N LEU A 111 8.35 -3.51 -3.47
CA LEU A 111 8.26 -2.07 -3.25
C LEU A 111 8.76 -1.67 -1.85
N CYS A 112 8.67 -2.58 -0.87
CA CYS A 112 9.18 -2.34 0.47
C CYS A 112 10.72 -2.23 0.53
N GLN A 113 11.43 -2.59 -0.53
CA GLN A 113 12.89 -2.48 -0.60
C GLN A 113 13.34 -1.08 -1.06
N ASN A 114 12.40 -0.21 -1.43
CA ASN A 114 12.65 1.13 -1.95
C ASN A 114 12.52 2.23 -0.87
N PHE A 115 12.58 1.85 0.41
CA PHE A 115 12.55 2.76 1.57
C PHE A 115 13.95 3.15 2.05
#